data_AF-A0A316NQF5-F1
#
_entry.id   AF-A0A316NQF5-F1
#
_cell.length_a   1.000
_cell.length_b   1.000
_cell.length_c   1.000
_cell.angle_alpha   90.00
_cell.angle_beta   90.00
_cell.angle_gamma   90.00
#
_symmetry.space_group_name_H-M   'P 1'
#
loop_
_entity.id
_entity.type
_entity.pdbx_description
1 polymer ?
#
loop_
_entity_poly.entity_id
_entity_poly.type
_entity_poly.pdbx_seq_one_letter_code
_entity_poly.pdbx_strand_id
1 'polypeptide(L)'
;MNEFIRPEPVTGGRVLMNSLFCIPGWYLIEESSATSAGNLAWYLRNLAQKSDDIYTEINKETASISPADSCPIFLPFIMASNVHPNAKGSFIGINAYHTRAHIVRSIYEGIAFCHRWHYERLRNCMDKDPKSIRLVGGAAKSKVWTQIFADVMKLPVETSSVDETGAHGCAIAAAIAVGDYADVPSALSAMTKLSSPVYPRREYFEMYDRKYDAYRKIISALDPVWDTINKIG
;
A
#
# COMPACT_ATOMS: atom_id res chain seq x y z
N MET A 1 -1.85 4.50 2.79
CA MET A 1 -3.24 4.80 3.19
C MET A 1 -4.13 3.74 2.58
N ASN A 2 -5.03 3.20 3.37
CA ASN A 2 -6.14 2.35 2.96
C ASN A 2 -7.42 2.99 3.50
N GLU A 3 -8.49 2.92 2.72
CA GLU A 3 -9.73 3.58 3.08
C GLU A 3 -10.95 2.88 2.45
N PHE A 4 -12.10 3.06 3.08
CA PHE A 4 -13.40 2.68 2.52
C PHE A 4 -14.49 3.62 3.04
N ILE A 5 -15.65 3.65 2.39
CA ILE A 5 -16.78 4.49 2.80
C ILE A 5 -17.89 3.67 3.46
N ARG A 6 -18.58 4.25 4.44
CA ARG A 6 -19.78 3.67 5.10
C ARG A 6 -20.71 4.77 5.63
N PRO A 7 -22.00 4.48 5.89
CA PRO A 7 -22.98 5.47 6.35
C PRO A 7 -22.85 5.87 7.83
N GLU A 8 -21.99 5.20 8.59
CA GLU A 8 -21.79 5.47 10.02
C GLU A 8 -20.29 5.54 10.34
N PRO A 9 -19.84 6.44 11.21
CA PRO A 9 -18.43 6.49 11.61
C PRO A 9 -18.06 5.28 12.48
N VAL A 10 -16.79 4.88 12.44
CA VAL A 10 -16.24 3.89 13.35
C VAL A 10 -15.75 4.58 14.63
N THR A 11 -16.45 4.32 15.73
CA THR A 11 -16.09 4.83 17.06
C THR A 11 -15.23 3.83 17.85
N GLY A 12 -14.60 4.32 18.93
CA GLY A 12 -13.85 3.49 19.88
C GLY A 12 -12.36 3.28 19.56
N GLY A 13 -11.73 4.17 18.78
CA GLY A 13 -10.29 4.12 18.50
C GLY A 13 -9.82 2.93 17.66
N ARG A 14 -10.75 2.23 16.99
CA ARG A 14 -10.48 1.03 16.18
C ARG A 14 -9.83 1.36 14.83
N VAL A 15 -10.00 2.59 14.37
CA VAL A 15 -9.44 3.11 13.12
C VAL A 15 -8.63 4.37 13.41
N LEU A 16 -7.72 4.73 12.51
CA LEU A 16 -6.93 5.94 12.66
C LEU A 16 -7.78 7.20 12.55
N MET A 17 -8.65 7.29 11.54
CA MET A 17 -9.43 8.49 11.27
C MET A 17 -10.81 8.17 10.68
N ASN A 18 -11.78 9.03 11.01
CA ASN A 18 -13.06 9.15 10.32
C ASN A 18 -13.14 10.55 9.73
N SER A 19 -13.47 10.67 8.46
CA SER A 19 -13.67 11.95 7.76
C SER A 19 -15.05 12.00 7.13
N LEU A 20 -15.63 13.19 7.00
CA LEU A 20 -16.83 13.36 6.18
C LEU A 20 -16.49 13.03 4.72
N PHE A 21 -17.33 12.24 4.07
CA PHE A 21 -17.19 11.96 2.64
C PHE A 21 -18.03 12.93 1.81
N CYS A 22 -17.71 13.05 0.52
CA CYS A 22 -18.41 13.97 -0.39
C CYS A 22 -19.88 13.58 -0.67
N ILE A 23 -20.28 12.36 -0.30
CA ILE A 23 -21.68 11.91 -0.34
C ILE A 23 -22.33 12.24 1.02
N PRO A 24 -23.43 13.01 1.06
CA PRO A 24 -24.13 13.32 2.30
C PRO A 24 -24.48 12.08 3.12
N GLY A 25 -24.15 12.10 4.41
CA GLY A 25 -24.40 10.98 5.33
C GLY A 25 -23.39 9.83 5.23
N TRP A 26 -22.33 9.96 4.42
CA TRP A 26 -21.26 8.97 4.34
C TRP A 26 -19.98 9.47 4.99
N TYR A 27 -19.23 8.52 5.54
CA TYR A 27 -17.95 8.72 6.18
C TYR A 27 -16.88 7.95 5.43
N LEU A 28 -15.70 8.55 5.32
CA LEU A 28 -14.47 7.90 4.89
C LEU A 28 -13.76 7.35 6.13
N ILE A 29 -13.52 6.05 6.14
CA ILE A 29 -12.86 5.33 7.23
C ILE A 29 -11.45 5.00 6.76
N GLU A 30 -10.45 5.47 7.51
CA GLU A 30 -9.07 5.45 7.05
C GLU A 30 -8.12 4.80 8.06
N GLU A 31 -7.19 4.02 7.51
CA GLU A 31 -5.96 3.60 8.18
C GLU A 31 -4.77 4.02 7.31
N SER A 32 -3.83 4.76 7.88
CA SER A 32 -2.73 5.32 7.11
C SER A 32 -1.43 5.46 7.88
N SER A 33 -0.35 5.58 7.11
CA SER A 33 1.00 5.85 7.60
C SER A 33 1.88 6.33 6.44
N ALA A 34 2.93 7.07 6.76
CA ALA A 34 3.91 7.56 5.79
C ALA A 34 4.90 6.45 5.36
N THR A 35 4.38 5.30 4.95
CA THR A 35 5.14 4.07 4.70
C THR A 35 4.98 3.53 3.26
N SER A 36 4.45 4.34 2.35
CA SER A 36 4.14 3.93 0.96
C SER A 36 5.31 4.22 0.01
N ALA A 37 5.03 4.59 -1.25
CA ALA A 37 6.00 4.76 -2.33
C ALA A 37 7.16 5.74 -2.05
N GLY A 38 7.02 6.62 -1.05
CA GLY A 38 8.13 7.45 -0.55
C GLY A 38 9.35 6.63 -0.08
N ASN A 39 9.16 5.40 0.42
CA ASN A 39 10.27 4.51 0.79
C ASN A 39 11.09 4.08 -0.44
N LEU A 40 10.41 3.75 -1.55
CA LEU A 40 11.09 3.44 -2.79
C LEU A 40 11.82 4.67 -3.33
N ALA A 41 11.16 5.84 -3.35
CA ALA A 41 11.78 7.08 -3.79
C ALA A 41 13.02 7.45 -2.95
N TRP A 42 12.97 7.22 -1.64
CA TRP A 42 14.13 7.38 -0.75
C TRP A 42 15.25 6.42 -1.14
N TYR A 43 14.96 5.13 -1.37
CA TYR A 43 15.95 4.14 -1.75
C TYR A 43 16.62 4.51 -3.08
N LEU A 44 15.83 4.86 -4.10
CA LEU A 44 16.34 5.21 -5.41
C LEU A 44 17.22 6.46 -5.37
N ARG A 45 16.83 7.45 -4.56
CA ARG A 45 17.60 8.70 -4.42
C ARG A 45 18.94 8.50 -3.73
N ASN A 46 19.01 7.63 -2.72
CA ASN A 46 20.16 7.55 -1.83
C ASN A 46 21.08 6.36 -2.10
N LEU A 47 20.53 5.25 -2.61
CA LEU A 47 21.22 3.95 -2.66
C LEU A 47 21.25 3.32 -4.05
N ALA A 48 20.37 3.73 -4.96
CA ALA A 48 20.43 3.25 -6.35
C ALA A 48 21.40 4.09 -7.18
N GLN A 49 21.98 3.44 -8.20
CA GLN A 49 22.70 4.16 -9.25
C GLN A 49 21.72 5.04 -10.04
N LYS A 50 22.16 6.24 -10.42
CA LYS A 50 21.35 7.15 -11.24
C LYS A 50 21.11 6.52 -12.61
N SER A 51 19.86 6.53 -13.04
CA SER A 51 19.42 6.18 -14.39
C SER A 51 18.21 7.04 -14.73
N ASP A 52 18.12 7.48 -15.98
CA ASP A 52 16.98 8.23 -16.49
C ASP A 52 15.71 7.36 -16.58
N ASP A 53 15.88 6.03 -16.63
CA ASP A 53 14.79 5.05 -16.72
C ASP A 53 14.76 4.08 -15.52
N ILE A 54 15.23 4.57 -14.36
CA ILE A 54 15.42 3.75 -13.16
C ILE A 54 14.17 2.95 -12.75
N TYR A 55 12.96 3.51 -12.94
CA TYR A 55 11.72 2.82 -12.59
C TYR A 55 11.41 1.63 -13.51
N THR A 56 11.73 1.72 -14.79
CA THR A 56 11.55 0.59 -15.73
C THR A 56 12.57 -0.49 -15.44
N GLU A 57 13.82 -0.12 -15.20
CA GLU A 57 14.90 -1.04 -14.84
C GLU A 57 14.58 -1.85 -13.58
N ILE A 58 14.24 -1.18 -12.48
CA ILE A 58 13.94 -1.87 -11.21
C ILE A 58 12.69 -2.74 -11.33
N ASN A 59 11.69 -2.36 -12.13
CA ASN A 59 10.51 -3.19 -12.36
C ASN A 59 10.88 -4.46 -13.12
N LYS A 60 11.74 -4.36 -14.13
CA LYS A 60 12.25 -5.53 -14.87
C LYS A 60 13.09 -6.44 -13.98
N GLU A 61 13.98 -5.88 -13.18
CA GLU A 61 14.80 -6.63 -12.22
C GLU A 61 13.94 -7.34 -11.17
N THR A 62 13.00 -6.62 -10.55
CA THR A 62 12.13 -7.17 -9.51
C THR A 62 11.21 -8.27 -10.06
N ALA A 63 10.78 -8.16 -11.33
CA ALA A 63 10.01 -9.19 -12.01
C ALA A 63 10.78 -10.50 -12.21
N SER A 64 12.12 -10.45 -12.28
CA SER A 64 12.96 -11.64 -12.45
C SER A 64 13.12 -12.47 -11.17
N ILE A 65 12.81 -11.88 -10.01
CA ILE A 65 12.86 -12.56 -8.71
C ILE A 65 11.57 -13.38 -8.53
N SER A 66 11.68 -14.62 -8.06
CA SER A 66 10.52 -15.41 -7.70
C SER A 66 9.89 -14.89 -6.40
N PRO A 67 8.56 -14.89 -6.24
CA PRO A 67 7.95 -14.68 -4.92
C PRO A 67 8.51 -15.61 -3.83
N ALA A 68 8.91 -16.82 -4.22
CA ALA A 68 9.48 -17.84 -3.34
C ALA A 68 10.96 -17.63 -3.01
N ASP A 69 11.65 -16.71 -3.69
CA ASP A 69 13.04 -16.43 -3.39
C ASP A 69 13.17 -15.81 -1.99
N SER A 70 14.26 -16.16 -1.33
CA SER A 70 14.65 -15.55 -0.06
C SER A 70 14.98 -14.08 -0.32
N CYS A 71 14.10 -13.19 0.11
CA CYS A 71 14.34 -11.76 0.15
C CYS A 71 14.37 -11.30 1.61
N PRO A 72 15.21 -10.30 1.96
CA PRO A 72 15.15 -9.64 3.24
C PRO A 72 13.73 -9.14 3.59
N ILE A 73 13.42 -9.06 4.88
CA ILE A 73 12.21 -8.36 5.32
C ILE A 73 12.53 -6.89 5.45
N PHE A 74 11.76 -6.04 4.78
CA PHE A 74 11.87 -4.59 4.89
C PHE A 74 10.75 -4.02 5.78
N LEU A 75 11.13 -3.23 6.78
CA LEU A 75 10.21 -2.41 7.55
C LEU A 75 10.18 -1.00 6.95
N PRO A 76 9.05 -0.53 6.40
CA PRO A 76 8.98 0.71 5.61
C PRO A 76 8.84 1.99 6.45
N PHE A 77 9.54 2.09 7.59
CA PHE A 77 9.39 3.16 8.58
C PHE A 77 10.41 4.29 8.42
N ILE A 78 10.71 4.68 7.17
CA ILE A 78 11.72 5.71 6.89
C ILE A 78 11.21 7.11 7.25
N MET A 79 9.95 7.41 6.91
CA MET A 79 9.36 8.74 7.15
C MET A 79 8.57 8.78 8.46
N ALA A 80 7.73 7.78 8.70
CA ALA A 80 7.00 7.57 9.95
C ALA A 80 6.57 6.11 10.06
N SER A 81 5.96 5.75 11.18
CA SER A 81 5.53 4.38 11.49
C SER A 81 4.11 4.35 12.02
N ASN A 82 3.42 3.23 11.78
CA ASN A 82 2.11 2.90 12.35
C ASN A 82 2.19 1.99 13.59
N VAL A 83 3.39 1.60 14.03
CA VAL A 83 3.57 0.61 15.12
C VAL A 83 4.27 1.19 16.34
N HIS A 84 5.21 2.12 16.16
CA HIS A 84 5.92 2.77 17.27
C HIS A 84 6.46 4.13 16.81
N PRO A 85 6.33 5.24 17.58
CA PRO A 85 6.74 6.58 17.15
C PRO A 85 8.21 6.69 16.72
N ASN A 86 9.08 5.93 17.40
CA ASN A 86 10.52 5.90 17.12
C ASN A 86 10.97 4.79 16.17
N ALA A 87 10.05 4.00 15.59
CA ALA A 87 10.44 2.93 14.68
C ALA A 87 11.15 3.49 13.43
N LYS A 88 12.16 2.76 12.94
CA LYS A 88 13.00 3.19 11.82
C LYS A 88 12.98 2.19 10.67
N GLY A 89 13.19 2.69 9.45
CA GLY A 89 13.34 1.85 8.26
C GLY A 89 14.46 0.83 8.44
N SER A 90 14.21 -0.44 8.12
CA SER A 90 15.14 -1.54 8.41
C SER A 90 15.07 -2.64 7.36
N PHE A 91 16.22 -3.21 6.99
CA PHE A 91 16.31 -4.47 6.24
C PHE A 91 16.83 -5.56 7.16
N ILE A 92 16.09 -6.66 7.27
CA ILE A 92 16.41 -7.78 8.16
C ILE A 92 16.67 -9.03 7.32
N GLY A 93 17.79 -9.71 7.59
CA GLY A 93 18.15 -10.98 6.94
C GLY A 93 18.92 -10.85 5.63
N ILE A 94 19.66 -9.75 5.40
CA ILE A 94 20.56 -9.62 4.24
C ILE A 94 21.72 -10.63 4.35
N ASN A 95 22.07 -11.28 3.23
CA ASN A 95 23.25 -12.13 3.07
C ASN A 95 23.90 -11.85 1.70
N ALA A 96 25.05 -12.48 1.41
CA ALA A 96 25.85 -12.23 0.20
C ALA A 96 25.20 -12.67 -1.13
N TYR A 97 24.11 -13.44 -1.09
CA TYR A 97 23.36 -13.84 -2.29
C TYR A 97 22.44 -12.73 -2.81
N HIS A 98 21.99 -11.83 -1.92
CA HIS A 98 21.02 -10.81 -2.31
C HIS A 98 21.62 -9.74 -3.22
N THR A 99 20.87 -9.42 -4.26
CA THR A 99 21.19 -8.37 -5.25
C THR A 99 20.27 -7.15 -5.08
N ARG A 100 20.52 -6.10 -5.86
CA ARG A 100 19.61 -4.93 -5.95
C ARG A 100 18.15 -5.34 -6.18
N ALA A 101 17.91 -6.32 -7.05
CA ALA A 101 16.58 -6.83 -7.33
C ALA A 101 15.87 -7.40 -6.09
N HIS A 102 16.61 -8.13 -5.23
CA HIS A 102 16.08 -8.64 -3.97
C HIS A 102 15.76 -7.52 -2.98
N ILE A 103 16.60 -6.48 -2.93
CA ILE A 103 16.37 -5.31 -2.06
C ILE A 103 15.14 -4.54 -2.50
N VAL A 104 14.99 -4.24 -3.80
CA VAL A 104 13.80 -3.55 -4.32
C VAL A 104 12.54 -4.40 -4.11
N ARG A 105 12.62 -5.72 -4.33
CA ARG A 105 11.53 -6.63 -4.01
C ARG A 105 11.13 -6.56 -2.54
N SER A 106 12.11 -6.56 -1.64
CA SER A 106 11.88 -6.44 -0.20
C SER A 106 11.13 -5.15 0.13
N ILE A 107 11.47 -4.04 -0.53
CA ILE A 107 10.74 -2.77 -0.38
C ILE A 107 9.29 -2.91 -0.85
N TYR A 108 9.05 -3.50 -2.02
CA TYR A 108 7.70 -3.68 -2.56
C TYR A 108 6.84 -4.55 -1.63
N GLU A 109 7.40 -5.68 -1.17
CA GLU A 109 6.74 -6.62 -0.25
C GLU A 109 6.51 -5.97 1.13
N GLY A 110 7.50 -5.28 1.70
CA GLY A 110 7.38 -4.59 2.99
C GLY A 110 6.32 -3.50 3.00
N ILE A 111 6.19 -2.75 1.91
CA ILE A 111 5.11 -1.77 1.74
C ILE A 111 3.76 -2.50 1.63
N ALA A 112 3.66 -3.55 0.83
CA ALA A 112 2.44 -4.35 0.72
C ALA A 112 2.03 -4.97 2.08
N PHE A 113 2.98 -5.43 2.90
CA PHE A 113 2.72 -5.93 4.26
C PHE A 113 2.23 -4.84 5.20
N CYS A 114 2.80 -3.63 5.14
CA CYS A 114 2.30 -2.50 5.91
C CYS A 114 0.87 -2.13 5.49
N HIS A 115 0.56 -2.17 4.20
CA HIS A 115 -0.80 -2.00 3.73
C HIS A 115 -1.71 -3.16 4.15
N ARG A 116 -1.23 -4.41 4.21
CA ARG A 116 -2.00 -5.55 4.74
C ARG A 116 -2.36 -5.34 6.21
N TRP A 117 -1.43 -4.82 7.01
CA TRP A 117 -1.70 -4.44 8.41
C TRP A 117 -2.86 -3.44 8.52
N HIS A 118 -2.83 -2.38 7.72
CA HIS A 118 -3.91 -1.39 7.66
C HIS A 118 -5.24 -2.01 7.20
N TYR A 119 -5.17 -2.87 6.19
CA TYR A 119 -6.35 -3.58 5.68
C TYR A 119 -6.98 -4.49 6.73
N GLU A 120 -6.19 -5.27 7.48
CA GLU A 120 -6.68 -6.15 8.55
C GLU A 120 -7.40 -5.35 9.66
N ARG A 121 -6.93 -4.14 9.97
CA ARG A 121 -7.60 -3.23 10.93
C ARG A 121 -8.93 -2.71 10.39
N LEU A 122 -8.96 -2.23 9.14
CA LEU A 122 -10.19 -1.78 8.50
C LEU A 122 -11.20 -2.91 8.30
N ARG A 123 -10.73 -4.12 8.00
CA ARG A 123 -11.57 -5.29 7.75
C ARG A 123 -12.45 -5.65 8.95
N ASN A 124 -11.96 -5.43 10.16
CA ASN A 124 -12.73 -5.61 11.41
C ASN A 124 -13.90 -4.63 11.55
N CYS A 125 -13.95 -3.60 10.70
CA CYS A 125 -14.99 -2.58 10.67
C CYS A 125 -15.90 -2.71 9.44
N MET A 126 -15.72 -3.76 8.62
CA MET A 126 -16.52 -4.05 7.44
C MET A 126 -17.46 -5.23 7.67
N ASP A 127 -18.68 -5.14 7.15
CA ASP A 127 -19.65 -6.25 7.22
C ASP A 127 -19.29 -7.39 6.25
N LYS A 128 -18.66 -7.05 5.12
CA LYS A 128 -18.29 -7.98 4.04
C LYS A 128 -16.91 -7.65 3.50
N ASP A 129 -16.23 -8.67 2.99
CA ASP A 129 -15.00 -8.47 2.23
C ASP A 129 -15.27 -7.65 0.96
N PRO A 130 -14.36 -6.72 0.61
CA PRO A 130 -14.45 -6.01 -0.65
C PRO A 130 -14.25 -6.97 -1.82
N LYS A 131 -14.92 -6.72 -2.94
CA LYS A 131 -14.76 -7.52 -4.17
C LYS A 131 -13.38 -7.30 -4.82
N SER A 132 -12.82 -6.11 -4.65
CA SER A 132 -11.52 -5.70 -5.17
C SER A 132 -10.92 -4.59 -4.32
N ILE A 133 -9.61 -4.42 -4.40
CA ILE A 133 -8.88 -3.25 -3.92
C ILE A 133 -8.61 -2.35 -5.12
N ARG A 134 -8.77 -1.03 -4.95
CA ARG A 134 -8.37 -0.05 -5.96
C ARG A 134 -7.03 0.55 -5.57
N LEU A 135 -5.99 0.29 -6.36
CA LEU A 135 -4.65 0.84 -6.18
C LEU A 135 -4.47 2.05 -7.10
N VAL A 136 -4.00 3.16 -6.51
CA VAL A 136 -3.78 4.44 -7.21
C VAL A 136 -2.38 4.99 -6.93
N GLY A 137 -1.99 6.02 -7.67
CA GLY A 137 -0.68 6.66 -7.55
C GLY A 137 0.46 5.87 -8.20
N GLY A 138 1.71 6.24 -7.88
CA GLY A 138 2.90 5.68 -8.56
C GLY A 138 3.01 4.15 -8.53
N ALA A 139 2.53 3.51 -7.46
CA ALA A 139 2.53 2.05 -7.36
C ALA A 139 1.63 1.37 -8.41
N ALA A 140 0.51 2.00 -8.77
CA ALA A 140 -0.45 1.50 -9.76
C ALA A 140 0.13 1.45 -11.19
N LYS A 141 1.22 2.18 -11.45
CA LYS A 141 1.93 2.17 -12.74
C LYS A 141 2.83 0.93 -12.91
N SER A 142 3.17 0.25 -11.81
CA SER A 142 3.99 -0.97 -11.85
C SER A 142 3.11 -2.22 -11.81
N LYS A 143 3.15 -3.01 -12.88
CA LYS A 143 2.46 -4.32 -12.95
C LYS A 143 2.97 -5.29 -11.90
N VAL A 144 4.29 -5.30 -11.65
CA VAL A 144 4.93 -6.16 -10.64
C VAL A 144 4.41 -5.81 -9.25
N TRP A 145 4.38 -4.52 -8.94
CA TRP A 145 3.92 -4.06 -7.63
C TRP A 145 2.44 -4.32 -7.43
N THR A 146 1.61 -4.07 -8.45
CA THR A 146 0.17 -4.38 -8.45
C THR A 146 -0.09 -5.87 -8.20
N GLN A 147 0.67 -6.76 -8.84
CA GLN A 147 0.57 -8.22 -8.59
C GLN A 147 0.98 -8.59 -7.16
N ILE A 148 2.04 -7.98 -6.61
CA ILE A 148 2.45 -8.21 -5.21
C ILE A 148 1.34 -7.79 -4.26
N PHE A 149 0.70 -6.64 -4.49
CA PHE A 149 -0.45 -6.21 -3.70
C PHE A 149 -1.60 -7.23 -3.77
N ALA A 150 -1.93 -7.72 -4.97
CA ALA A 150 -2.98 -8.74 -5.12
C ALA A 150 -2.64 -10.00 -4.31
N ASP A 151 -1.43 -10.53 -4.46
CA ASP A 151 -1.00 -11.76 -3.79
C ASP A 151 -0.94 -11.62 -2.27
N VAL A 152 -0.43 -10.50 -1.76
CA VAL A 152 -0.29 -10.22 -0.32
C VAL A 152 -1.66 -10.00 0.33
N MET A 153 -2.56 -9.28 -0.35
CA MET A 153 -3.91 -8.98 0.15
C MET A 153 -4.89 -10.12 -0.08
N LYS A 154 -4.55 -11.06 -0.97
CA LYS A 154 -5.42 -12.16 -1.43
C LYS A 154 -6.74 -11.68 -2.02
N LEU A 155 -6.71 -10.51 -2.65
CA LEU A 155 -7.86 -9.86 -3.26
C LEU A 155 -7.52 -9.38 -4.67
N PRO A 156 -8.49 -9.36 -5.60
CA PRO A 156 -8.29 -8.73 -6.90
C PRO A 156 -7.91 -7.25 -6.73
N VAL A 157 -6.95 -6.78 -7.53
CA VAL A 157 -6.53 -5.37 -7.54
C VAL A 157 -6.86 -4.73 -8.87
N GLU A 158 -7.62 -3.65 -8.83
CA GLU A 158 -7.90 -2.77 -9.95
C GLU A 158 -7.02 -1.52 -9.83
N THR A 159 -6.62 -0.96 -10.97
CA THR A 159 -5.89 0.31 -11.02
C THR A 159 -6.68 1.36 -11.79
N SER A 160 -6.52 2.63 -11.42
CA SER A 160 -7.05 3.74 -12.20
C SER A 160 -5.95 4.31 -13.11
N SER A 161 -6.31 4.69 -14.33
CA SER A 161 -5.40 5.41 -15.24
C SER A 161 -5.30 6.90 -14.91
N VAL A 162 -6.04 7.38 -13.91
CA VAL A 162 -6.03 8.79 -13.49
C VAL A 162 -4.76 9.06 -12.68
N ASP A 163 -3.92 9.95 -13.20
CA ASP A 163 -2.69 10.37 -12.51
C ASP A 163 -3.00 11.20 -11.25
N GLU A 164 -3.90 12.19 -11.37
CA GLU A 164 -4.24 13.13 -10.30
C GLU A 164 -5.61 12.82 -9.69
N THR A 165 -5.69 11.74 -8.90
CA THR A 165 -6.95 11.24 -8.34
C THR A 165 -7.73 12.25 -7.49
N GLY A 166 -7.04 13.12 -6.74
CA GLY A 166 -7.69 14.17 -5.95
C GLY A 166 -8.35 15.23 -6.83
N ALA A 167 -7.63 15.76 -7.82
CA ALA A 167 -8.17 16.72 -8.78
C ALA A 167 -9.32 16.12 -9.60
N HIS A 168 -9.21 14.84 -9.97
CA HIS A 168 -10.27 14.10 -10.64
C HIS A 168 -11.55 13.99 -9.80
N GLY A 169 -11.40 13.73 -8.49
CA GLY A 169 -12.53 13.76 -7.56
C GLY A 169 -13.23 15.12 -7.51
N CYS A 170 -12.47 16.21 -7.50
CA CYS A 170 -13.02 17.57 -7.58
C CYS A 170 -13.78 17.81 -8.89
N ALA A 171 -13.25 17.34 -10.03
CA ALA A 171 -13.92 17.46 -11.32
C ALA A 171 -15.25 16.70 -11.36
N ILE A 172 -15.30 15.49 -10.78
CA ILE A 172 -16.53 14.70 -10.65
C ILE A 172 -17.56 15.45 -9.79
N ALA A 173 -17.14 15.97 -8.63
CA ALA A 173 -18.03 16.73 -7.75
C ALA A 173 -18.58 18.00 -8.44
N ALA A 174 -17.74 18.70 -9.19
CA ALA A 174 -18.13 19.88 -9.96
C ALA A 174 -19.15 19.54 -11.05
N ALA A 175 -18.92 18.45 -11.81
CA ALA A 175 -19.84 18.01 -12.87
C ALA A 175 -21.24 17.67 -12.32
N ILE A 176 -21.32 17.08 -11.12
CA ILE A 176 -22.60 16.86 -10.44
C ILE A 176 -23.23 18.19 -10.00
N ALA A 177 -22.45 19.10 -9.43
CA ALA A 177 -22.95 20.38 -8.93
C ALA A 177 -23.52 21.28 -10.03
N VAL A 178 -22.99 21.22 -11.25
CA VAL A 178 -23.49 21.98 -12.42
C VAL A 178 -24.62 21.26 -13.18
N GLY A 179 -24.96 20.03 -12.77
CA GLY A 179 -26.06 19.26 -13.36
C GLY A 179 -25.70 18.42 -14.59
N ASP A 180 -24.42 18.26 -14.92
CA ASP A 180 -23.98 17.39 -16.02
C ASP A 180 -24.27 15.90 -15.72
N TYR A 181 -24.29 15.53 -14.44
CA TYR A 181 -24.65 14.21 -13.96
C TYR A 181 -25.64 14.32 -12.79
N ALA A 182 -26.60 13.39 -12.73
CA ALA A 182 -27.65 13.41 -11.72
C ALA A 182 -27.17 12.99 -10.33
N ASP A 183 -26.14 12.13 -10.26
CA ASP A 183 -25.65 11.55 -9.01
C ASP A 183 -24.18 11.08 -9.11
N VAL A 184 -23.62 10.68 -7.97
CA VAL A 184 -22.24 10.18 -7.89
C VAL A 184 -22.03 8.89 -8.70
N PRO A 185 -22.92 7.86 -8.65
CA PRO A 185 -22.75 6.67 -9.47
C PRO A 185 -22.67 6.94 -10.99
N SER A 186 -23.54 7.79 -11.53
CA SER A 186 -23.55 8.14 -12.96
C SER A 186 -22.28 8.89 -13.36
N ALA A 187 -21.86 9.87 -12.56
CA ALA A 187 -20.61 10.60 -12.80
C ALA A 187 -19.37 9.69 -12.72
N LEU A 188 -19.29 8.82 -11.71
CA LEU A 188 -18.19 7.85 -11.58
C LEU A 188 -18.13 6.91 -12.77
N SER A 189 -19.27 6.39 -13.23
CA SER A 189 -19.33 5.47 -14.37
C SER A 189 -18.90 6.11 -15.68
N ALA A 190 -19.18 7.41 -15.86
CA ALA A 190 -18.83 8.13 -17.08
C ALA A 190 -17.40 8.69 -17.06
N MET A 191 -16.92 9.12 -15.89
CA MET A 191 -15.67 9.86 -15.76
C MET A 191 -14.51 9.01 -15.24
N THR A 192 -14.74 7.78 -14.77
CA THR A 192 -13.69 6.91 -14.22
C THR A 192 -13.58 5.61 -14.99
N LYS A 193 -12.36 5.29 -15.43
CA LYS A 193 -12.04 4.01 -16.07
C LYS A 193 -11.08 3.21 -15.19
N LEU A 194 -11.54 2.08 -14.72
CA LEU A 194 -10.71 1.10 -14.02
C LEU A 194 -10.09 0.12 -15.02
N SER A 195 -8.89 -0.37 -14.69
CA SER A 195 -8.27 -1.47 -15.41
C SER A 195 -9.00 -2.79 -15.14
N SER A 196 -8.72 -3.80 -15.96
CA SER A 196 -9.13 -5.16 -15.64
C SER A 196 -8.43 -5.62 -14.34
N PRO A 197 -9.14 -6.32 -13.44
CA PRO A 197 -8.58 -6.74 -12.17
C PRO A 197 -7.39 -7.68 -12.36
N VAL A 198 -6.30 -7.40 -11.65
CA VAL A 198 -5.18 -8.31 -11.45
C VAL A 198 -5.56 -9.28 -10.34
N TYR A 199 -5.69 -10.55 -10.67
CA TYR A 199 -6.08 -11.58 -9.72
C TYR A 199 -4.90 -12.09 -8.90
N PRO A 200 -5.13 -12.44 -7.63
CA PRO A 200 -4.10 -12.95 -6.75
C PRO A 200 -3.72 -14.38 -7.15
N ARG A 201 -2.42 -14.68 -7.13
CA ARG A 201 -1.84 -16.00 -7.43
C ARG A 201 -1.90 -16.89 -6.20
N ARG A 202 -2.85 -17.82 -6.19
CA ARG A 202 -3.19 -18.66 -5.04
C ARG A 202 -2.02 -19.51 -4.55
N GLU A 203 -1.15 -19.93 -5.47
CA GLU A 203 0.03 -20.73 -5.20
C GLU A 203 1.04 -20.03 -4.25
N TYR A 204 0.97 -18.71 -4.10
CA TYR A 204 1.87 -17.95 -3.23
C TYR A 204 1.24 -17.55 -1.88
N PHE A 205 -0.01 -17.93 -1.59
CA PHE A 205 -0.73 -17.45 -0.40
C PHE A 205 -0.05 -17.84 0.90
N GLU A 206 0.23 -19.13 1.09
CA GLU A 206 0.87 -19.63 2.32
C GLU A 206 2.27 -19.06 2.52
N MET A 207 2.98 -18.80 1.43
CA MET A 207 4.31 -18.21 1.46
C MET A 207 4.23 -16.74 1.87
N TYR A 208 3.33 -15.95 1.29
CA TYR A 208 3.14 -14.56 1.69
C TYR A 208 2.61 -14.43 3.12
N ASP A 209 1.79 -15.37 3.60
CA ASP A 209 1.40 -15.42 5.01
C ASP A 209 2.59 -15.68 5.93
N ARG A 210 3.49 -16.61 5.58
CA ARG A 210 4.72 -16.85 6.35
C ARG A 210 5.64 -15.61 6.37
N LYS A 211 5.82 -14.94 5.23
CA LYS A 211 6.58 -13.68 5.16
C LYS A 211 5.92 -12.57 6.00
N TYR A 212 4.60 -12.45 5.94
CA TYR A 212 3.85 -11.48 6.74
C TYR A 212 3.92 -11.78 8.24
N ASP A 213 3.87 -13.05 8.65
CA ASP A 213 4.05 -13.45 10.04
C ASP A 213 5.46 -13.12 10.55
N ALA A 214 6.49 -13.37 9.74
CA ALA A 214 7.86 -12.94 10.03
C ALA A 214 7.95 -11.41 10.17
N TYR A 215 7.34 -10.65 9.26
CA TYR A 215 7.25 -9.19 9.34
C TYR A 215 6.66 -8.71 10.67
N ARG A 216 5.53 -9.29 11.12
CA ARG A 216 4.91 -8.94 12.42
C ARG A 216 5.79 -9.32 13.60
N LYS A 217 6.42 -10.50 13.57
CA LYS A 217 7.36 -10.95 14.62
C LYS A 217 8.57 -10.03 14.74
N ILE A 218 9.13 -9.59 13.61
CA ILE A 218 10.26 -8.65 13.59
C ILE A 218 9.85 -7.31 14.20
N ILE A 219 8.67 -6.78 13.85
CA ILE A 219 8.15 -5.55 14.48
C ILE A 219 8.09 -5.72 16.00
N SER A 220 7.49 -6.80 16.49
CA SER A 220 7.38 -7.07 17.92
C SER A 220 8.75 -7.23 18.60
N ALA A 221 9.73 -7.84 17.92
CA ALA A 221 11.06 -8.05 18.47
C ALA A 221 11.87 -6.74 18.56
N LEU A 222 11.64 -5.80 17.65
CA LEU A 222 12.37 -4.53 17.60
C LEU A 222 11.69 -3.42 18.41
N ASP A 223 10.44 -3.61 18.84
CA ASP A 223 9.68 -2.66 19.67
C ASP A 223 10.47 -2.11 20.87
N PRO A 224 11.09 -2.93 21.75
CA PRO A 224 11.86 -2.41 22.89
C PRO A 224 13.19 -1.74 22.48
N VAL A 225 13.62 -1.88 21.23
CA VAL A 225 14.91 -1.39 20.74
C VAL A 225 14.79 0.01 20.15
N TRP A 226 13.61 0.42 19.67
CA TRP A 226 13.43 1.70 18.97
C TRP A 226 13.78 2.92 19.81
N ASP A 227 13.35 2.93 21.07
CA ASP A 227 13.70 4.00 22.01
C ASP A 227 15.20 4.03 22.31
N THR A 228 15.84 2.87 22.33
CA THR A 228 17.28 2.78 22.54
C THR A 228 18.03 3.37 21.34
N ILE A 229 17.66 2.97 20.12
CA ILE A 229 18.24 3.51 18.89
C ILE A 229 18.08 5.03 18.82
N ASN A 230 16.89 5.55 19.15
CA ASN A 230 16.64 6.99 19.10
C ASN A 230 17.44 7.80 20.13
N LYS A 231 17.97 7.16 21.17
CA LYS A 231 18.82 7.80 22.19
C LYS A 231 20.32 7.75 21.85
N ILE A 232 20.74 6.92 20.89
CA ILE A 232 22.16 6.77 20.52
C ILE A 232 22.69 7.98 19.74
N GLY A 233 21.81 8.76 19.08
CA GLY A 233 22.17 9.95 18.31
C GLY A 233 21.24 10.14 17.13
#